data_AF-A0A848ZR97-F1
#
_entry.id   AF-A0A848ZR97-F1
#
_cell.length_a   1.000
_cell.length_b   1.000
_cell.length_c   1.000
_cell.angle_alpha   90.00
_cell.angle_beta   90.00
_cell.angle_gamma   90.00
#
_symmetry.space_group_name_H-M   'P 1'
#
loop_
_entity.id
_entity.type
_entity.pdbx_description
1 polymer ?
#
loop_
_entity_poly.entity_id
_entity_poly.type
_entity_poly.pdbx_seq_one_letter_code
_entity_poly.pdbx_strand_id
1 'polypeptide(L)'
;ISVFMSIMFPTIYGIALKDMGDEAKIGSAGLVMAIVGGALMPVLQGSILDWGGDGFADVHVLGFIPEVKFSFILPLICLAVVAWYGYSSFKTNNIK
;
A
#
# COMPACT_ATOMS: atom_id res chain seq x y z
N ILE A 1 12.44 12.38 4.33
CA ILE A 1 12.01 11.14 3.63
C ILE A 1 10.52 10.95 3.94
N SER A 2 9.66 10.58 2.99
CA SER A 2 8.19 10.34 3.13
C SER A 2 7.18 11.45 2.74
N VAL A 3 7.61 12.57 2.15
CA VAL A 3 6.69 13.64 1.67
C VAL A 3 5.63 13.11 0.69
N PHE A 4 6.00 12.18 -0.18
CA PHE A 4 5.07 11.58 -1.15
C PHE A 4 4.07 10.62 -0.52
N MET A 5 4.39 10.00 0.62
CA MET A 5 3.49 9.05 1.28
C MET A 5 2.47 9.76 2.19
N SER A 6 2.85 10.89 2.80
CA SER A 6 1.96 11.63 3.70
C SER A 6 0.72 12.19 3.01
N ILE A 7 0.82 12.52 1.72
CA ILE A 7 -0.31 13.07 0.95
C ILE A 7 -1.27 11.99 0.45
N MET A 8 -0.82 10.74 0.30
CA MET A 8 -1.62 9.67 -0.29
C MET A 8 -2.89 9.38 0.53
N PHE A 9 -2.78 9.26 1.85
CA PHE A 9 -3.93 8.95 2.70
C PHE A 9 -5.03 10.03 2.66
N PRO A 10 -4.76 11.34 2.92
CA PRO A 10 -5.79 12.37 2.84
C PRO A 10 -6.35 12.55 1.43
N THR A 11 -5.54 12.35 0.37
CA THR A 11 -6.03 12.42 -1.02
C THR A 11 -6.96 11.26 -1.36
N ILE A 12 -6.62 10.02 -1.01
CA ILE A 12 -7.50 8.86 -1.24
C ILE A 12 -8.81 9.03 -0.47
N TYR A 13 -8.73 9.43 0.79
CA TYR A 13 -9.90 9.65 1.65
C TYR A 13 -10.79 10.77 1.10
N GLY A 14 -10.19 11.89 0.68
CA GLY A 14 -10.92 13.01 0.09
C GLY A 14 -11.59 12.66 -1.24
N ILE A 15 -10.92 11.92 -2.12
CA ILE A 15 -11.46 11.48 -3.41
C ILE A 15 -12.57 10.44 -3.21
N ALA A 16 -12.38 9.47 -2.32
CA ALA A 16 -13.33 8.39 -2.10
C ALA A 16 -14.65 8.86 -1.49
N LEU A 17 -14.64 9.93 -0.69
CA LEU A 17 -15.84 10.48 -0.04
C LEU A 17 -16.43 11.70 -0.75
N LYS A 18 -15.81 12.14 -1.86
CA LYS A 18 -16.29 13.30 -2.62
C LYS A 18 -17.69 13.02 -3.16
N ASP A 19 -18.61 13.96 -2.93
CA ASP A 19 -20.01 13.91 -3.40
C ASP A 19 -20.84 12.73 -2.88
N MET A 20 -20.47 12.09 -1.76
CA MET A 20 -21.24 10.96 -1.19
C MET A 20 -22.37 11.36 -0.23
N GLY A 21 -22.48 12.62 0.20
CA GLY A 21 -23.56 13.07 1.09
C GLY A 21 -23.63 12.27 2.40
N ASP A 22 -24.83 11.82 2.78
CA ASP A 22 -25.05 11.03 4.01
C ASP A 22 -24.31 9.68 4.02
N GLU A 23 -24.04 9.09 2.85
CA GLU A 23 -23.31 7.83 2.71
C GLU A 23 -21.81 7.96 3.03
N ALA A 24 -21.29 9.20 3.11
CA ALA A 24 -19.91 9.47 3.51
C ALA A 24 -19.56 8.89 4.89
N LYS A 25 -20.54 8.79 5.80
CA LYS A 25 -20.33 8.25 7.15
C LYS A 25 -20.07 6.74 7.13
N ILE A 26 -20.78 6.00 6.29
CA ILE A 26 -20.57 4.56 6.12
C ILE A 26 -19.29 4.30 5.30
N GLY A 27 -19.07 5.08 4.24
CA GLY A 27 -17.86 5.00 3.42
C GLY A 27 -16.58 5.29 4.21
N SER A 28 -16.58 6.32 5.08
CA SER A 28 -15.45 6.62 5.96
C SER A 28 -15.17 5.51 6.96
N ALA A 29 -16.20 4.90 7.55
CA ALA A 29 -16.04 3.75 8.44
C ALA A 29 -15.39 2.56 7.71
N GLY A 30 -15.77 2.31 6.46
CA GLY A 30 -15.14 1.29 5.62
C GLY A 30 -13.67 1.59 5.33
N LEU A 31 -13.33 2.83 4.98
CA LEU A 31 -11.94 3.25 4.76
C LEU A 31 -11.07 3.08 6.01
N VAL A 32 -11.61 3.39 7.20
CA VAL A 32 -10.90 3.18 8.47
C VAL A 32 -10.72 1.69 8.77
N MET A 33 -11.71 0.86 8.50
CA MET A 33 -11.60 -0.59 8.68
C MET A 33 -10.53 -1.20 7.76
N ALA A 34 -10.35 -0.66 6.55
CA ALA A 34 -9.30 -1.09 5.62
C ALA A 34 -7.88 -0.86 6.18
N ILE A 35 -7.68 0.07 7.13
CA ILE A 35 -6.40 0.29 7.81
C ILE A 35 -5.96 -0.97 8.58
N VAL A 36 -6.91 -1.76 9.11
CA VAL A 36 -6.61 -3.03 9.78
C VAL A 36 -5.94 -4.02 8.82
N GLY A 37 -6.28 -3.97 7.53
CA GLY A 37 -5.57 -4.74 6.49
C GLY A 37 -4.10 -4.34 6.37
N GLY A 38 -3.74 -3.10 6.69
CA GLY A 38 -2.36 -2.64 6.78
C GLY A 38 -1.56 -3.30 7.92
N ALA A 39 -2.22 -3.77 8.97
CA ALA A 39 -1.56 -4.53 10.05
C ALA A 39 -1.09 -5.92 9.60
N LEU A 40 -1.62 -6.43 8.47
CA LEU A 40 -1.15 -7.67 7.85
C LEU A 40 0.17 -7.46 7.08
N MET A 41 0.47 -6.23 6.66
CA MET A 41 1.68 -5.93 5.88
C MET A 41 2.98 -6.27 6.63
N PRO A 42 3.16 -5.91 7.92
CA PRO A 42 4.34 -6.34 8.70
C PRO A 42 4.46 -7.86 8.86
N VAL A 43 3.34 -8.57 9.00
CA VAL A 43 3.34 -10.04 9.13
C VAL A 43 3.78 -10.69 7.82
N LEU A 44 3.25 -10.23 6.69
CA LEU A 44 3.66 -10.68 5.36
C LEU A 44 5.14 -10.36 5.11
N GLN A 45 5.55 -9.14 5.44
CA GLN A 45 6.94 -8.70 5.29
C GLN A 45 7.91 -9.51 6.15
N GLY A 46 7.52 -9.84 7.40
CA GLY A 46 8.27 -10.73 8.28
C GLY A 46 8.36 -12.14 7.74
N SER A 47 7.25 -12.73 7.27
CA SER A 47 7.24 -14.08 6.71
C SER A 47 8.12 -14.24 5.45
N ILE A 48 8.23 -13.18 4.63
CA ILE A 48 9.11 -13.15 3.45
C ILE A 48 10.58 -13.06 3.86
N LEU A 49 10.88 -12.37 4.96
CA LEU A 49 12.22 -12.34 5.53
C LEU A 49 12.61 -13.70 6.14
N ASP A 50 11.68 -14.37 6.83
CA ASP A 50 11.93 -15.67 7.47
C ASP A 50 12.13 -16.80 6.44
N TRP A 51 11.57 -16.69 5.23
CA TRP A 51 11.87 -17.60 4.11
C TRP A 51 13.31 -17.50 3.59
N GLY A 52 14.08 -16.50 4.01
CA GLY A 52 15.51 -16.36 3.72
C GLY A 52 16.45 -17.25 4.54
N GLY A 53 15.93 -17.99 5.55
CA GLY A 53 16.71 -18.91 6.40
C GLY A 53 17.12 -18.34 7.78
N ASP A 54 17.49 -19.22 8.72
CA ASP A 54 17.85 -18.92 10.13
C ASP A 54 19.12 -18.08 10.32
N GLY A 55 19.87 -17.83 9.26
CA GLY A 55 20.92 -16.81 9.22
C GLY A 55 20.41 -15.65 8.40
N PHE A 56 20.39 -14.44 8.97
CA PHE A 56 20.16 -13.16 8.26
C PHE A 56 21.23 -12.86 7.17
N ALA A 57 21.76 -13.88 6.45
CA ALA A 57 22.92 -13.78 5.58
C ALA A 57 23.22 -14.99 4.66
N ASP A 58 22.33 -15.95 4.35
CA ASP A 58 22.75 -17.17 3.60
C ASP A 58 22.05 -17.48 2.27
N VAL A 59 20.95 -16.84 1.87
CA VAL A 59 20.28 -17.18 0.61
C VAL A 59 20.40 -16.05 -0.41
N HIS A 60 21.52 -16.06 -1.13
CA HIS A 60 21.68 -15.39 -2.41
C HIS A 60 20.66 -15.92 -3.44
N VAL A 61 19.45 -15.36 -3.48
CA VAL A 61 18.67 -15.42 -4.72
C VAL A 61 19.37 -14.47 -5.71
N LEU A 62 20.17 -15.06 -6.63
CA LEU A 62 20.98 -14.37 -7.65
C LEU A 62 22.13 -13.49 -7.11
N GLY A 63 22.95 -14.01 -6.19
CA GLY A 63 24.38 -13.70 -6.13
C GLY A 63 24.83 -12.27 -5.76
N PHE A 64 23.97 -11.25 -5.61
CA PHE A 64 24.45 -9.85 -5.42
C PHE A 64 23.54 -8.86 -4.66
N ILE A 65 22.36 -9.24 -4.13
CA ILE A 65 21.45 -8.30 -3.44
C ILE A 65 20.94 -8.88 -2.09
N PRO A 66 21.03 -8.12 -0.97
CA PRO A 66 20.55 -8.55 0.35
C PRO A 66 19.01 -8.72 0.41
N GLU A 67 18.51 -9.69 1.19
CA GLU A 67 17.08 -10.04 1.29
C GLU A 67 16.20 -8.86 1.71
N VAL A 68 16.78 -7.92 2.46
CA VAL A 68 16.18 -6.65 2.87
C VAL A 68 15.71 -5.81 1.67
N LYS A 69 16.41 -5.89 0.53
CA LYS A 69 16.02 -5.20 -0.71
C LYS A 69 14.86 -5.90 -1.43
N PHE A 70 14.73 -7.21 -1.30
CA PHE A 70 13.60 -7.95 -1.87
C PHE A 70 12.29 -7.57 -1.19
N SER A 71 12.34 -7.34 0.13
CA SER A 71 11.20 -6.83 0.89
C SER A 71 10.62 -5.51 0.37
N PHE A 72 11.38 -4.68 -0.37
CA PHE A 72 10.85 -3.44 -0.98
C PHE A 72 9.89 -3.71 -2.16
N ILE A 73 9.78 -4.94 -2.65
CA ILE A 73 8.80 -5.29 -3.68
C ILE A 73 7.36 -5.20 -3.15
N LEU A 74 7.15 -5.49 -1.86
CA LEU A 74 5.85 -5.37 -1.18
C LEU A 74 5.34 -3.90 -1.19
N PRO A 75 6.11 -2.92 -0.67
CA PRO A 75 5.78 -1.50 -0.81
C PRO A 75 5.61 -1.05 -2.26
N LEU A 76 6.39 -1.58 -3.19
CA LEU A 76 6.28 -1.25 -4.62
C LEU A 76 4.93 -1.69 -5.19
N ILE A 77 4.48 -2.91 -4.87
CA ILE A 77 3.15 -3.41 -5.26
C ILE A 77 2.04 -2.54 -4.66
N CYS A 78 2.13 -2.19 -3.37
CA CYS A 78 1.16 -1.30 -2.74
C CYS A 78 1.10 0.08 -3.42
N LEU A 79 2.25 0.66 -3.74
CA LEU A 79 2.34 1.93 -4.48
C LEU A 79 1.75 1.79 -5.89
N ALA A 80 1.96 0.67 -6.58
CA ALA A 80 1.38 0.42 -7.90
C ALA A 80 -0.16 0.34 -7.84
N VAL A 81 -0.72 -0.32 -6.83
CA VAL A 81 -2.18 -0.37 -6.61
C VAL A 81 -2.74 1.03 -6.34
N VAL A 82 -2.08 1.83 -5.50
CA VAL A 82 -2.52 3.21 -5.24
C VAL A 82 -2.39 4.09 -6.50
N ALA A 83 -1.32 3.93 -7.27
CA ALA A 83 -1.13 4.65 -8.53
C ALA A 83 -2.23 4.30 -9.55
N TRP A 84 -2.61 3.03 -9.65
CA TRP A 84 -3.77 2.61 -10.45
C TRP A 84 -5.04 3.28 -9.95
N TYR A 85 -5.34 3.22 -8.66
CA TYR A 85 -6.53 3.86 -8.09
C TYR A 85 -6.60 5.35 -8.43
N GLY A 86 -5.48 6.08 -8.28
CA GLY A 86 -5.37 7.48 -8.66
C GLY A 86 -5.63 7.72 -10.16
N TYR A 87 -5.05 6.90 -11.04
CA TYR A 87 -5.28 6.98 -12.48
C TYR A 87 -6.74 6.70 -12.87
N SER A 88 -7.35 5.66 -12.28
CA SER A 88 -8.75 5.30 -12.49
C SER A 88 -9.69 6.42 -12.02
N SER A 89 -9.39 7.02 -10.86
CA SER A 89 -10.16 8.14 -10.34
C SER A 89 -10.01 9.40 -11.20
N PHE A 90 -8.81 9.69 -11.72
CA PHE A 90 -8.60 10.83 -12.61
C PHE A 90 -9.38 10.66 -13.92
N LYS A 91 -9.35 9.45 -14.48
CA LYS A 91 -10.11 9.10 -15.68
C LYS A 91 -11.62 9.21 -15.44
N THR A 92 -12.14 8.72 -14.32
CA THR A 92 -13.58 8.83 -14.04
C THR A 92 -14.04 10.27 -13.78
N ASN A 93 -13.17 11.12 -13.24
CA ASN A 93 -13.48 12.52 -12.98
C ASN A 93 -13.46 13.38 -14.27
N ASN A 94 -12.67 13.00 -15.28
CA ASN A 94 -12.67 13.65 -16.60
C ASN A 94 -13.84 13.24 -17.52
N ILE A 95 -14.62 12.22 -17.14
CA ILE A 95 -15.75 11.69 -17.93
C ILE A 95 -17.10 12.18 -17.39
N LYS A 96 -17.15 12.69 -16.16
CA LYS A 96 -18.32 13.37 -15.57
C LYS A 96 -18.26 14.86 -15.83
#